data_AF-A0A4V1V6B1-F1
#
_entry.id   AF-A0A4V1V6B1-F1
#
_cell.length_a   1.000
_cell.length_b   1.000
_cell.length_c   1.000
_cell.angle_alpha   90.00
_cell.angle_beta   90.00
_cell.angle_gamma   90.00
#
_symmetry.space_group_name_H-M   'P 1'
#
loop_
_entity.id
_entity.type
_entity.pdbx_description
1 polymer ?
#
loop_
_entity_poly.entity_id
_entity_poly.type
_entity_poly.pdbx_seq_one_letter_code
_entity_poly.pdbx_strand_id
1 'polypeptide(L)'
;MPARHPASVTRPDFRGDPHAGQHSGHSCLWNGRMRPGIIRLRKSRPRCDISFLRWTYAGSLETHMKWTGGCLCGAIKYECDEDPVSAGLCHCRRCQKWSGGPYYALVGFPTATLKFTKGTLTMFHEPGAIKERGFCGRCGSPIWDRYLVSLNDFRPEKGDPSGPDIVWIPIGTLDHPEKVELEFHFGVESKLPWVKIDGDLPQTRSEDDPGIAAAFQAARNGEI
;
A
#
# COMPACT_ATOMS: atom_id res chain seq x y z
N MET A 1 -36.37 0.43 -46.42
CA MET A 1 -36.19 -0.75 -45.56
C MET A 1 -36.11 -0.27 -44.11
N PRO A 2 -37.04 -0.62 -43.22
CA PRO A 2 -37.05 -0.08 -41.86
C PRO A 2 -36.10 -0.85 -40.93
N ALA A 3 -35.43 -0.12 -40.05
CA ALA A 3 -34.49 -0.59 -39.05
C ALA A 3 -35.20 -1.43 -37.96
N ARG A 4 -34.60 -2.56 -37.58
CA ARG A 4 -35.08 -3.43 -36.48
C ARG A 4 -34.42 -3.01 -35.17
N HIS A 5 -35.24 -2.69 -34.17
CA HIS A 5 -34.83 -2.58 -32.77
C HIS A 5 -34.46 -3.97 -32.20
N PRO A 6 -33.42 -4.09 -31.36
CA PRO A 6 -33.17 -5.31 -30.60
C PRO A 6 -34.05 -5.38 -29.34
N ALA A 7 -34.55 -6.60 -29.07
CA ALA A 7 -35.44 -6.94 -27.97
C ALA A 7 -34.75 -6.85 -26.59
N SER A 8 -35.52 -6.41 -25.60
CA SER A 8 -35.16 -6.33 -24.19
C SER A 8 -35.02 -7.72 -23.55
N VAL A 9 -33.85 -8.01 -22.96
CA VAL A 9 -33.62 -9.20 -22.14
C VAL A 9 -34.01 -8.89 -20.70
N THR A 10 -35.05 -9.55 -20.20
CA THR A 10 -35.49 -9.49 -18.80
C THR A 10 -34.60 -10.37 -17.91
N ARG A 11 -34.10 -9.81 -16.80
CA ARG A 11 -33.34 -10.53 -15.76
C ARG A 11 -34.27 -11.39 -14.89
N PRO A 12 -33.86 -12.59 -14.43
CA PRO A 12 -34.63 -13.37 -13.48
C PRO A 12 -34.50 -12.84 -12.04
N ASP A 13 -35.63 -12.86 -11.34
CA ASP A 13 -35.87 -12.47 -9.93
C ASP A 13 -35.30 -13.54 -8.98
N PHE A 14 -34.31 -13.19 -8.15
CA PHE A 14 -33.77 -14.05 -7.09
C PHE A 14 -34.44 -13.67 -5.77
N ARG A 15 -35.53 -14.35 -5.44
CA ARG A 15 -36.11 -14.36 -4.09
C ARG A 15 -35.48 -15.51 -3.29
N GLY A 16 -34.65 -15.17 -2.32
CA GLY A 16 -34.12 -16.08 -1.30
C GLY A 16 -34.98 -16.04 -0.03
N ASP A 17 -35.24 -17.22 0.51
CA ASP A 17 -36.12 -17.56 1.64
C ASP A 17 -35.48 -17.19 3.02
N PRO A 18 -36.22 -16.70 4.04
CA PRO A 18 -35.67 -16.25 5.32
C PRO A 18 -36.02 -17.16 6.51
N HIS A 19 -35.04 -17.91 7.03
CA HIS A 19 -35.07 -18.56 8.36
C HIS A 19 -33.60 -18.84 8.77
N ALA A 20 -33.13 -18.84 10.02
CA ALA A 20 -33.54 -18.38 11.34
C ALA A 20 -32.29 -18.63 12.23
N GLY A 21 -32.05 -17.87 13.30
CA GLY A 21 -30.96 -18.22 14.24
C GLY A 21 -30.58 -17.13 15.23
N GLN A 22 -31.41 -16.94 16.25
CA GLN A 22 -31.10 -16.16 17.44
C GLN A 22 -30.13 -16.94 18.35
N HIS A 23 -29.12 -16.28 18.92
CA HIS A 23 -28.41 -16.77 20.09
C HIS A 23 -28.37 -15.70 21.20
N SER A 24 -29.08 -16.00 22.28
CA SER A 24 -29.07 -15.31 23.57
C SER A 24 -27.82 -15.67 24.38
N GLY A 25 -27.32 -14.70 25.14
CA GLY A 25 -26.05 -14.76 25.87
C GLY A 25 -26.07 -15.50 27.20
N HIS A 26 -24.88 -15.59 27.81
CA HIS A 26 -24.69 -15.91 29.24
C HIS A 26 -23.45 -15.17 29.76
N SER A 27 -23.67 -14.21 30.65
CA SER A 27 -22.66 -13.57 31.50
C SER A 27 -22.33 -14.48 32.69
N CYS A 28 -21.05 -14.76 32.93
CA CYS A 28 -20.60 -15.48 34.13
C CYS A 28 -19.85 -14.53 35.06
N LEU A 29 -20.50 -14.16 36.16
CA LEU A 29 -19.98 -13.36 37.26
C LEU A 29 -19.04 -14.22 38.12
N TRP A 30 -17.78 -13.82 38.27
CA TRP A 30 -16.87 -14.40 39.27
C TRP A 30 -16.84 -13.52 40.52
N ASN A 31 -17.47 -14.00 41.59
CA ASN A 31 -17.31 -13.51 42.96
C ASN A 31 -16.29 -14.40 43.68
N GLY A 32 -15.14 -13.84 44.06
CA GLY A 32 -14.09 -14.54 44.82
C GLY A 32 -13.43 -13.62 45.85
N ARG A 33 -13.64 -13.95 47.12
CA ARG A 33 -13.44 -13.13 48.33
C ARG A 33 -11.98 -13.13 48.81
N MET A 34 -11.42 -11.96 49.13
CA MET A 34 -10.14 -11.82 49.84
C MET A 34 -10.24 -12.23 51.32
N ARG A 35 -9.16 -12.83 51.85
CA ARG A 35 -8.88 -12.92 53.30
C ARG A 35 -7.43 -12.48 53.58
N PRO A 36 -7.17 -11.73 54.67
CA PRO A 36 -5.85 -11.20 54.98
C PRO A 36 -5.06 -12.16 55.89
N GLY A 37 -3.76 -12.31 55.63
CA GLY A 37 -2.85 -13.09 56.45
C GLY A 37 -1.42 -12.57 56.31
N ILE A 38 -0.93 -11.94 57.37
CA ILE A 38 0.46 -11.48 57.52
C ILE A 38 1.39 -12.69 57.54
N ILE A 39 2.38 -12.73 56.64
CA ILE A 39 3.53 -13.63 56.74
C ILE A 39 4.82 -12.81 56.67
N ARG A 40 5.64 -12.97 57.71
CA ARG A 40 6.94 -12.35 57.94
C ARG A 40 7.91 -12.63 56.79
N LEU A 41 8.56 -11.58 56.31
CA LEU A 41 9.70 -11.66 55.38
C LEU A 41 10.90 -12.31 56.08
N ARG A 42 11.29 -13.50 55.65
CA ARG A 42 12.58 -14.11 55.99
C ARG A 42 13.49 -14.03 54.77
N LYS A 43 14.54 -13.22 54.85
CA LYS A 43 15.64 -13.20 53.89
C LYS A 43 16.33 -14.56 53.89
N SER A 44 16.07 -15.36 52.87
CA SER A 44 16.95 -16.47 52.49
C SER A 44 17.21 -16.33 51.00
N ARG A 45 18.44 -15.96 50.63
CA ARG A 45 18.94 -16.03 49.27
C ARG A 45 19.12 -17.51 48.91
N PRO A 46 18.53 -18.02 47.81
CA PRO A 46 19.10 -19.16 47.13
C PRO A 46 19.70 -18.71 45.80
N ARG A 47 20.83 -19.35 45.50
CA ARG A 47 21.61 -19.25 44.28
C ARG A 47 20.71 -19.32 43.04
N CYS A 48 20.93 -18.39 42.12
CA CYS A 48 20.45 -18.47 40.74
C CYS A 48 21.07 -19.70 40.08
N ASP A 49 20.27 -20.74 39.93
CA ASP A 49 20.54 -21.87 39.03
C ASP A 49 19.98 -21.49 37.65
N ILE A 50 20.88 -21.15 36.73
CA ILE A 50 20.57 -20.67 35.36
C ILE A 50 20.29 -21.82 34.37
N SER A 51 19.97 -23.02 34.85
CA SER A 51 19.84 -24.20 33.99
C SER A 51 18.43 -24.48 33.45
N PHE A 52 17.48 -23.57 33.62
CA PHE A 52 16.14 -23.68 32.99
C PHE A 52 15.69 -22.33 32.44
N LEU A 53 16.19 -21.94 31.27
CA LEU A 53 15.55 -21.02 30.31
C LEU A 53 16.40 -21.00 29.02
N ARG A 54 16.67 -22.18 28.46
CA ARG A 54 17.07 -22.32 27.05
C ARG A 54 15.82 -22.62 26.23
N TRP A 55 14.85 -21.72 26.27
CA TRP A 55 13.91 -21.57 25.17
C TRP A 55 14.68 -20.84 24.10
N THR A 56 15.15 -21.61 23.12
CA THR A 56 15.68 -21.08 21.88
C THR A 56 14.66 -20.10 21.33
N TYR A 57 15.08 -18.84 21.20
CA TYR A 57 14.45 -17.85 20.33
C TYR A 57 14.58 -18.40 18.90
N ALA A 58 13.72 -19.35 18.55
CA ALA A 58 13.36 -19.58 17.16
C ALA A 58 12.60 -18.31 16.78
N GLY A 59 13.35 -17.28 16.37
CA GLY A 59 12.77 -16.11 15.74
C GLY A 59 11.83 -16.64 14.66
N SER A 60 10.58 -16.19 14.69
CA SER A 60 9.68 -16.38 13.58
C SER A 60 10.42 -15.89 12.35
N LEU A 61 10.76 -16.82 11.46
CA LEU A 61 11.05 -16.48 10.08
C LEU A 61 9.71 -16.00 9.53
N GLU A 62 9.41 -14.72 9.73
CA GLU A 62 8.39 -14.05 8.93
C GLU A 62 8.88 -14.14 7.50
N THR A 63 8.35 -15.13 6.77
CA THR A 63 8.62 -15.29 5.36
C THR A 63 7.88 -14.16 4.65
N HIS A 64 8.53 -13.00 4.54
CA HIS A 64 8.02 -11.91 3.72
C HIS A 64 7.76 -12.44 2.32
N MET A 65 6.62 -12.06 1.76
CA MET A 65 6.26 -12.50 0.42
C MET A 65 7.20 -11.82 -0.57
N LYS A 66 7.91 -12.62 -1.37
CA LYS A 66 8.75 -12.07 -2.43
C LYS A 66 7.88 -11.60 -3.59
N TRP A 67 7.95 -10.31 -3.89
CA TRP A 67 7.25 -9.69 -5.03
C TRP A 67 8.15 -9.67 -6.24
N THR A 68 7.64 -10.05 -7.41
CA THR A 68 8.39 -10.02 -8.67
C THR A 68 7.60 -9.32 -9.74
N GLY A 69 8.30 -8.84 -10.77
CA GLY A 69 7.66 -8.22 -11.91
C GLY A 69 8.64 -7.85 -13.01
N GLY A 70 8.15 -7.12 -14.00
CA GLY A 70 8.95 -6.63 -15.09
C GLY A 70 8.17 -5.85 -16.13
N CYS A 71 8.88 -5.37 -17.15
CA CYS A 71 8.26 -4.67 -18.26
C CYS A 71 7.57 -5.62 -19.23
N LEU A 72 6.72 -5.06 -20.10
CA LEU A 72 5.95 -5.80 -21.11
C LEU A 72 6.81 -6.70 -22.00
N CYS A 73 7.99 -6.24 -22.41
CA CYS A 73 8.86 -7.01 -23.30
C CYS A 73 9.84 -7.95 -22.57
N GLY A 74 9.80 -8.01 -21.23
CA GLY A 74 10.69 -8.84 -20.41
C GLY A 74 12.17 -8.46 -20.45
N ALA A 75 12.51 -7.27 -20.95
CA ALA A 75 13.87 -6.74 -20.92
C ALA A 75 14.29 -6.26 -19.51
N ILE A 76 13.30 -5.85 -18.70
CA ILE A 76 13.46 -5.49 -17.30
C ILE A 76 12.77 -6.54 -16.44
N LYS A 77 13.47 -7.05 -15.43
CA LYS A 77 12.91 -7.87 -14.35
C LYS A 77 13.40 -7.36 -13.00
N TYR A 78 12.55 -7.42 -12.00
CA TYR A 78 12.85 -6.97 -10.65
C TYR A 78 12.21 -7.86 -9.59
N GLU A 79 12.72 -7.75 -8.37
CA GLU A 79 12.19 -8.37 -7.16
C GLU A 79 12.20 -7.39 -5.99
N CYS A 80 11.21 -7.49 -5.10
CA CYS A 80 11.18 -6.84 -3.79
C CYS A 80 11.04 -7.93 -2.71
N ASP A 81 11.94 -7.91 -1.73
CA ASP A 81 12.03 -8.95 -0.69
C ASP A 81 11.20 -8.64 0.57
N GLU A 82 10.40 -7.56 0.57
CA GLU A 82 9.49 -7.18 1.66
C GLU A 82 8.08 -6.89 1.13
N ASP A 83 7.11 -6.90 2.04
CA ASP A 83 5.72 -6.55 1.75
C ASP A 83 5.56 -5.06 1.41
N PRO A 84 4.56 -4.71 0.59
CA PRO A 84 4.32 -3.31 0.23
C PRO A 84 3.91 -2.50 1.45
N VAL A 85 4.35 -1.25 1.49
CA VAL A 85 4.06 -0.31 2.58
C VAL A 85 2.77 0.48 2.36
N SER A 86 2.30 0.58 1.12
CA SER A 86 1.00 1.16 0.77
C SER A 86 0.68 0.93 -0.72
N ALA A 87 -0.59 0.98 -1.10
CA ALA A 87 -1.00 0.97 -2.51
C ALA A 87 -2.22 1.87 -2.79
N GLY A 88 -2.25 2.50 -3.96
CA GLY A 88 -3.33 3.42 -4.30
C GLY A 88 -3.39 3.82 -5.76
N LEU A 89 -4.43 4.60 -6.08
CA LEU A 89 -4.68 5.11 -7.42
C LEU A 89 -4.45 6.62 -7.46
N CYS A 90 -3.50 7.08 -8.28
CA CYS A 90 -3.26 8.50 -8.49
C CYS A 90 -3.98 9.00 -9.75
N HIS A 91 -4.85 9.99 -9.57
CA HIS A 91 -5.69 10.58 -10.61
C HIS A 91 -5.10 11.87 -11.18
N CYS A 92 -3.96 12.35 -10.69
CA CYS A 92 -3.39 13.63 -11.10
C CYS A 92 -3.01 13.63 -12.60
N ARG A 93 -3.00 14.81 -13.22
CA ARG A 93 -2.77 14.92 -14.67
C ARG A 93 -1.38 14.43 -15.11
N ARG A 94 -0.36 14.55 -14.26
CA ARG A 94 0.99 14.00 -14.55
C ARG A 94 0.97 12.47 -14.59
N CYS A 95 0.25 11.83 -13.68
CA CYS A 95 0.10 10.38 -13.63
C CYS A 95 -0.75 9.82 -14.79
N GLN A 96 -1.79 10.54 -15.21
CA GLN A 96 -2.54 10.20 -16.43
C GLN A 96 -1.65 10.25 -17.68
N LYS A 97 -0.85 11.31 -17.84
CA LYS A 97 0.08 11.45 -18.97
C LYS A 97 1.19 10.39 -18.95
N TRP A 98 1.71 10.07 -17.77
CA TRP A 98 2.78 9.08 -17.61
C TRP A 98 2.31 7.66 -17.96
N SER A 99 1.15 7.26 -17.46
CA SER A 99 0.62 5.91 -17.66
C SER A 99 -0.17 5.72 -18.95
N GLY A 100 -0.67 6.82 -19.54
CA GLY A 100 -1.67 6.78 -20.62
C GLY A 100 -3.07 6.35 -20.14
N GLY A 101 -3.27 6.09 -18.85
CA GLY A 101 -4.52 5.62 -18.27
C GLY A 101 -5.37 6.72 -17.61
N PRO A 102 -6.62 6.38 -17.20
CA PRO A 102 -7.48 7.30 -16.44
C PRO A 102 -6.91 7.72 -15.08
N TYR A 103 -6.06 6.85 -14.53
CA TYR A 103 -5.31 7.01 -13.30
C TYR A 103 -4.09 6.10 -13.40
N TYR A 104 -3.19 6.24 -12.44
CA TYR A 104 -2.01 5.42 -12.33
C TYR A 104 -2.05 4.62 -11.03
N ALA A 105 -2.07 3.30 -11.18
CA ALA A 105 -2.18 2.35 -10.09
C ALA A 105 -0.78 1.98 -9.60
N LEU A 106 -0.48 2.27 -8.34
CA LEU A 106 0.86 2.22 -7.77
C LEU A 106 0.87 1.47 -6.44
N VAL A 107 1.98 0.78 -6.18
CA VAL A 107 2.28 0.13 -4.91
C VAL A 107 3.69 0.53 -4.45
N GLY A 108 3.81 0.90 -3.18
CA GLY A 108 5.05 1.35 -2.57
C GLY A 108 5.81 0.21 -1.90
N PHE A 109 7.13 0.14 -2.11
CA PHE A 109 8.04 -0.76 -1.43
C PHE A 109 9.23 0.03 -0.87
N PRO A 110 9.88 -0.41 0.23
CA PRO A 110 11.14 0.16 0.65
C PRO A 110 12.19 0.02 -0.44
N THR A 111 12.83 1.11 -0.83
CA THR A 111 13.79 1.17 -1.95
C THR A 111 14.94 0.19 -1.75
N ALA A 112 15.36 -0.02 -0.51
CA ALA A 112 16.42 -0.97 -0.15
C ALA A 112 16.10 -2.43 -0.52
N THR A 113 14.82 -2.77 -0.71
CA THR A 113 14.35 -4.13 -0.99
C THR A 113 14.25 -4.42 -2.48
N LEU A 114 14.21 -3.37 -3.31
CA LEU A 114 14.08 -3.50 -4.76
C LEU A 114 15.43 -3.88 -5.39
N LYS A 115 15.44 -4.97 -6.16
CA LYS A 115 16.59 -5.41 -6.95
C LYS A 115 16.18 -5.66 -8.39
N PHE A 116 16.90 -5.05 -9.34
CA PHE A 116 16.77 -5.40 -10.76
C PHE A 116 17.57 -6.66 -11.05
N THR A 117 16.89 -7.76 -11.37
CA THR A 117 17.51 -9.03 -11.73
C THR A 117 17.86 -9.11 -13.21
N LYS A 118 17.30 -8.20 -14.04
CA LYS A 118 17.61 -8.08 -15.46
C LYS A 118 17.37 -6.67 -15.97
N GLY A 119 18.29 -6.20 -16.81
CA GLY A 119 18.19 -4.94 -17.55
C GLY A 119 18.35 -3.70 -16.68
N THR A 120 18.28 -2.53 -17.30
CA THR A 120 18.45 -1.23 -16.63
C THR A 120 17.36 -0.28 -17.09
N LEU A 121 16.84 0.52 -16.18
CA LEU A 121 15.83 1.52 -16.49
C LEU A 121 16.42 2.69 -17.27
N THR A 122 15.61 3.27 -18.13
CA THR A 122 15.81 4.65 -18.59
C THR A 122 15.15 5.58 -17.58
N MET A 123 15.94 6.51 -17.05
CA MET A 123 15.47 7.48 -16.07
C MET A 123 14.94 8.73 -16.77
N PHE A 124 13.85 9.27 -16.24
CA PHE A 124 13.22 10.51 -16.67
C PHE A 124 12.97 11.39 -15.44
N HIS A 125 13.45 12.62 -15.53
CA HIS A 125 13.19 13.66 -14.55
C HIS A 125 12.63 14.88 -15.28
N GLU A 126 11.44 15.32 -14.87
CA GLU A 126 10.82 16.53 -15.38
C GLU A 126 11.27 17.71 -14.51
N PRO A 127 11.75 18.82 -15.10
CA PRO A 127 12.13 20.00 -14.33
C PRO A 127 10.99 20.49 -13.42
N GLY A 128 11.31 20.77 -12.15
CA GLY A 128 10.30 21.17 -11.14
C GLY A 128 9.32 20.06 -10.77
N ALA A 129 9.66 18.79 -11.04
CA ALA A 129 8.91 17.65 -10.52
C ALA A 129 9.46 17.21 -9.18
N ILE A 130 8.55 16.80 -8.29
CA ILE A 130 8.87 16.22 -6.98
C ILE A 130 9.17 14.72 -7.05
N LYS A 131 9.17 14.15 -8.27
CA LYS A 131 9.45 12.74 -8.54
C LYS A 131 10.42 12.58 -9.69
N GLU A 132 11.22 11.53 -9.58
CA GLU A 132 11.90 10.91 -10.71
C GLU A 132 11.18 9.62 -11.11
N ARG A 133 11.27 9.28 -12.39
CA ARG A 133 10.56 8.14 -12.98
C ARG A 133 11.51 7.29 -13.79
N GLY A 134 11.23 5.99 -13.84
CA GLY A 134 12.03 5.00 -14.53
C GLY A 134 11.14 4.11 -15.39
N PHE A 135 11.57 3.86 -16.62
CA PHE A 135 10.81 3.10 -17.60
C PHE A 135 11.73 2.19 -18.43
N CYS A 136 11.13 1.21 -19.10
CA CYS A 136 11.86 0.36 -20.02
C CYS A 136 12.12 1.11 -21.34
N GLY A 137 13.38 1.43 -21.65
CA GLY A 137 13.75 2.07 -22.91
C GLY A 137 13.42 1.28 -24.19
N ARG A 138 13.05 0.00 -24.08
CA ARG A 138 12.67 -0.85 -25.22
C ARG A 138 11.18 -0.86 -25.54
N CYS A 139 10.32 -0.92 -24.51
CA CYS A 139 8.86 -1.04 -24.71
C CYS A 139 8.05 0.11 -24.11
N GLY A 140 8.69 1.04 -23.40
CA GLY A 140 8.03 2.20 -22.80
C GLY A 140 7.26 1.90 -21.50
N SER A 141 7.20 0.66 -21.03
CA SER A 141 6.52 0.36 -19.75
C SER A 141 7.11 1.20 -18.63
N PRO A 142 6.29 1.97 -17.88
CA PRO A 142 6.74 2.56 -16.62
C PRO A 142 7.02 1.42 -15.64
N ILE A 143 8.05 1.56 -14.80
CA ILE A 143 8.46 0.50 -13.86
C ILE A 143 8.69 1.04 -12.46
N TRP A 144 9.04 2.31 -12.34
CA TRP A 144 9.62 2.82 -11.12
C TRP A 144 9.33 4.31 -11.00
N ASP A 145 8.93 4.76 -9.82
CA ASP A 145 8.80 6.17 -9.49
C ASP A 145 9.26 6.39 -8.04
N ARG A 146 9.93 7.52 -7.78
CA ARG A 146 10.42 7.86 -6.43
C ARG A 146 10.29 9.34 -6.18
N TYR A 147 9.91 9.70 -4.96
CA TYR A 147 9.91 11.10 -4.53
C TYR A 147 11.35 11.58 -4.32
N LEU A 148 11.66 12.80 -4.73
CA LEU A 148 13.00 13.39 -4.59
C LEU A 148 13.21 14.05 -3.23
N VAL A 149 12.13 14.35 -2.53
CA VAL A 149 12.13 14.91 -1.19
C VAL A 149 11.36 14.03 -0.24
N SER A 150 11.77 14.10 1.03
CA SER A 150 11.01 13.48 2.09
C SER A 150 9.68 14.21 2.24
N LEU A 151 8.59 13.45 2.23
CA LEU A 151 7.28 13.97 2.62
C LEU A 151 7.08 13.87 4.15
N ASN A 152 8.09 13.35 4.90
CA ASN A 152 8.03 13.03 6.35
C ASN A 152 7.73 14.21 7.27
N ASP A 153 7.68 15.45 6.80
CA ASP A 153 7.39 16.58 7.68
C ASP A 153 5.89 16.69 8.06
N PHE A 154 4.99 15.89 7.48
CA PHE A 154 3.54 16.18 7.60
C PHE A 154 2.61 15.02 7.98
N ARG A 155 3.11 13.79 8.17
CA ARG A 155 2.35 12.68 8.79
C ARG A 155 3.20 11.88 9.79
N PRO A 156 3.76 12.53 10.82
CA PRO A 156 4.59 11.85 11.83
C PRO A 156 3.84 10.75 12.58
N GLU A 157 2.52 10.83 12.69
CA GLU A 157 1.68 9.87 13.41
C GLU A 157 1.46 8.54 12.67
N LYS A 158 1.70 8.49 11.35
CA LYS A 158 1.52 7.28 10.53
C LYS A 158 2.82 6.71 9.96
N GLY A 159 3.96 7.38 10.16
CA GLY A 159 5.23 6.99 9.53
C GLY A 159 5.06 6.96 8.01
N ASP A 160 4.96 8.14 7.39
CA ASP A 160 4.57 8.24 5.98
C ASP A 160 5.54 7.50 5.03
N PRO A 161 5.10 6.44 4.33
CA PRO A 161 5.93 5.73 3.36
C PRO A 161 6.04 6.50 2.03
N SER A 162 6.10 7.83 2.06
CA SER A 162 6.03 8.65 0.84
C SER A 162 7.29 9.47 0.57
N GLY A 163 8.44 9.07 1.11
CA GLY A 163 9.73 9.75 0.93
C GLY A 163 10.65 9.14 -0.14
N PRO A 164 11.92 9.60 -0.22
CA PRO A 164 12.94 9.07 -1.13
C PRO A 164 13.35 7.63 -0.78
N ASP A 165 12.99 7.15 0.40
CA ASP A 165 13.25 5.77 0.80
C ASP A 165 12.21 4.80 0.26
N ILE A 166 11.13 5.27 -0.37
CA ILE A 166 10.09 4.42 -0.96
C ILE A 166 10.09 4.54 -2.48
N VAL A 167 10.09 3.37 -3.14
CA VAL A 167 9.85 3.24 -4.56
C VAL A 167 8.40 2.85 -4.81
N TRP A 168 7.77 3.55 -5.74
CA TRP A 168 6.45 3.22 -6.24
C TRP A 168 6.57 2.45 -7.56
N ILE A 169 5.99 1.27 -7.59
CA ILE A 169 5.96 0.37 -8.74
C ILE A 169 4.53 0.37 -9.31
N PRO A 170 4.35 0.51 -10.64
CA PRO A 170 3.05 0.30 -11.24
C PRO A 170 2.54 -1.11 -10.99
N ILE A 171 1.33 -1.23 -10.42
CA ILE A 171 0.76 -2.52 -10.02
C ILE A 171 0.72 -3.49 -11.20
N GLY A 172 0.37 -3.01 -12.40
CA GLY A 172 0.27 -3.83 -13.61
C GLY A 172 1.59 -4.42 -14.12
N THR A 173 2.74 -4.06 -13.57
CA THR A 173 4.04 -4.67 -13.94
C THR A 173 4.48 -5.78 -12.99
N LEU A 174 3.73 -6.01 -11.90
CA LEU A 174 3.93 -7.17 -11.04
C LEU A 174 3.52 -8.46 -11.77
N ASP A 175 4.17 -9.57 -11.44
CA ASP A 175 3.77 -10.89 -11.93
C ASP A 175 2.46 -11.36 -11.27
N HIS A 176 2.13 -10.85 -10.08
CA HIS A 176 0.90 -11.14 -9.30
C HIS A 176 0.19 -9.86 -8.82
N PRO A 177 -0.36 -9.04 -9.74
CA PRO A 177 -1.01 -7.77 -9.40
C PRO A 177 -2.27 -7.95 -8.55
N GLU A 178 -2.93 -9.12 -8.62
CA GLU A 178 -4.16 -9.45 -7.88
C GLU A 178 -3.99 -9.51 -6.36
N LYS A 179 -2.74 -9.56 -5.88
CA LYS A 179 -2.42 -9.60 -4.44
C LYS A 179 -2.36 -8.20 -3.81
N VAL A 180 -2.42 -7.15 -4.62
CA VAL A 180 -2.37 -5.77 -4.12
C VAL A 180 -3.76 -5.34 -3.68
N GLU A 181 -3.88 -4.92 -2.42
CA GLU A 181 -5.08 -4.30 -1.87
C GLU A 181 -4.94 -2.77 -1.95
N LEU A 182 -5.92 -2.09 -2.55
CA LEU A 182 -5.91 -0.64 -2.67
C LEU A 182 -6.36 0.01 -1.36
N GLU A 183 -5.63 1.04 -0.94
CA GLU A 183 -5.88 1.74 0.32
C GLU A 183 -6.44 3.15 0.12
N PHE A 184 -6.18 3.80 -1.03
CA PHE A 184 -6.56 5.19 -1.24
C PHE A 184 -6.63 5.62 -2.71
N HIS A 185 -7.25 6.78 -2.92
CA HIS A 185 -7.26 7.55 -4.15
C HIS A 185 -6.64 8.93 -3.90
N PHE A 186 -5.70 9.32 -4.75
CA PHE A 186 -4.97 10.58 -4.62
C PHE A 186 -5.11 11.45 -5.87
N GLY A 187 -4.99 12.77 -5.73
CA GLY A 187 -5.06 13.72 -6.85
C GLY A 187 -6.43 13.75 -7.52
N VAL A 188 -7.49 13.51 -6.74
CA VAL A 188 -8.86 13.32 -7.23
C VAL A 188 -9.46 14.57 -7.87
N GLU A 189 -8.87 15.75 -7.67
CA GLU A 189 -9.22 16.98 -8.39
C GLU A 189 -9.07 16.85 -9.92
N SER A 190 -8.23 15.92 -10.40
CA SER A 190 -8.04 15.63 -11.82
C SER A 190 -8.76 14.35 -12.28
N LYS A 191 -9.51 13.67 -11.41
CA LYS A 191 -10.24 12.44 -11.76
C LYS A 191 -11.16 12.68 -12.94
N LEU A 192 -11.05 11.83 -13.95
CA LEU A 192 -11.90 11.94 -15.13
C LEU A 192 -13.38 11.74 -14.73
N PRO A 193 -14.32 12.53 -15.28
CA PRO A 193 -15.72 12.49 -14.84
C PRO A 193 -16.38 11.12 -14.98
N TRP A 194 -15.96 10.31 -15.95
CA TRP A 194 -16.49 8.99 -16.22
C TRP A 194 -15.85 7.87 -15.38
N VAL A 195 -14.77 8.15 -14.65
CA VAL A 195 -14.17 7.21 -13.70
C VAL A 195 -15.01 7.22 -12.43
N LYS A 196 -15.56 6.06 -12.08
CA LYS A 196 -16.25 5.86 -10.80
C LYS A 196 -15.27 5.28 -9.79
N ILE A 197 -15.35 5.75 -8.55
CA ILE A 197 -14.63 5.17 -7.42
C ILE A 197 -15.67 4.38 -6.66
N ASP A 198 -15.49 3.07 -6.62
CA ASP A 198 -16.38 2.16 -5.91
C ASP A 198 -15.87 1.98 -4.47
N GLY A 199 -16.78 1.99 -3.50
CA GLY A 199 -16.46 1.88 -2.07
C GLY A 199 -16.02 3.20 -1.42
N ASP A 200 -15.55 3.09 -0.19
CA ASP A 200 -15.30 4.22 0.72
C ASP A 200 -13.79 4.49 0.95
N LEU A 201 -12.93 4.06 0.02
CA LEU A 201 -11.50 4.33 0.13
C LEU A 201 -11.25 5.84 0.21
N PRO A 202 -10.36 6.31 1.10
CA PRO A 202 -9.99 7.72 1.22
C PRO A 202 -9.67 8.36 -0.12
N GLN A 203 -10.21 9.57 -0.32
CA GLN A 203 -10.00 10.39 -1.52
C GLN A 203 -9.35 11.70 -1.11
N THR A 204 -8.12 11.93 -1.55
CA THR A 204 -7.33 13.11 -1.16
C THR A 204 -7.01 13.97 -2.38
N ARG A 205 -7.25 15.29 -2.29
CA ARG A 205 -6.79 16.24 -3.31
C ARG A 205 -5.31 16.54 -3.10
N SER A 206 -4.59 16.87 -4.17
CA SER A 206 -3.15 17.17 -4.05
C SER A 206 -2.85 18.38 -3.15
N GLU A 207 -3.76 19.37 -3.10
CA GLU A 207 -3.62 20.58 -2.28
C GLU A 207 -3.97 20.38 -0.80
N ASP A 208 -4.73 19.33 -0.50
CA ASP A 208 -5.11 18.98 0.88
C ASP A 208 -4.01 18.16 1.58
N ASP A 209 -3.01 17.71 0.83
CA ASP A 209 -1.85 17.01 1.38
C ASP A 209 -0.70 18.00 1.64
N PRO A 210 -0.38 18.31 2.90
CA PRO A 210 0.60 19.34 3.22
C PRO A 210 2.02 18.99 2.73
N GLY A 211 2.38 17.70 2.72
CA GLY A 211 3.68 17.25 2.23
C GLY A 211 3.83 17.45 0.73
N ILE A 212 2.80 17.11 -0.04
CA ILE A 212 2.78 17.35 -1.48
C ILE A 212 2.76 18.85 -1.80
N ALA A 213 1.95 19.64 -1.09
CA ALA A 213 1.91 21.08 -1.26
C ALA A 213 3.28 21.74 -0.99
N ALA A 214 3.95 21.35 0.09
CA ALA A 214 5.29 21.81 0.44
C ALA A 214 6.34 21.37 -0.60
N ALA A 215 6.31 20.11 -1.03
CA ALA A 215 7.23 19.59 -2.04
C ALA A 215 7.11 20.35 -3.37
N PHE A 216 5.87 20.65 -3.82
CA PHE A 216 5.67 21.47 -5.01
C PHE A 216 6.12 22.92 -4.81
N GLN A 217 6.01 23.47 -3.61
CA GLN A 217 6.57 24.79 -3.32
C GLN A 217 8.09 24.79 -3.42
N ALA A 218 8.76 23.82 -2.80
CA ALA A 218 10.22 23.66 -2.86
C ALA A 218 10.71 23.47 -4.30
N ALA A 219 10.03 22.63 -5.10
CA ALA A 219 10.34 22.44 -6.52
C ALA A 219 10.18 23.73 -7.34
N ARG A 220 9.17 24.56 -7.03
CA ARG A 220 8.99 25.88 -7.68
C ARG A 220 10.06 26.88 -7.28
N ASN A 221 10.58 26.78 -6.06
CA ASN A 221 11.67 27.62 -5.57
C ASN A 221 13.05 27.18 -6.08
N GLY A 222 13.17 26.02 -6.74
CA GLY A 222 14.45 25.46 -7.20
C GLY A 222 15.28 24.83 -6.09
N GLU A 223 14.64 24.38 -5.01
CA GLU A 223 15.28 23.74 -3.86
C GLU A 223 15.45 22.22 -4.03
N ILE A 224 14.92 21.66 -5.14
CA ILE A 224 14.94 20.24 -5.53
C ILE A 224 15.36 20.15 -6.99
#